data_AF-A0A0D7B305-F1
#
_entry.id   AF-A0A0D7B305-F1
#
_cell.length_a   1.000
_cell.length_b   1.000
_cell.length_c   1.000
_cell.angle_alpha   90.00
_cell.angle_beta   90.00
_cell.angle_gamma   90.00
#
_symmetry.space_group_name_H-M   'P 1'
#
loop_
_entity.id
_entity.type
_entity.pdbx_description
1 polymer ?
#
loop_
_entity_poly.entity_id
_entity_poly.type
_entity_poly.pdbx_seq_one_letter_code
_entity_poly.pdbx_strand_id
1 'polypeptide(L)'
;MDLQYDHQTVIYALEACHTEDGKDLIAVGGERSVEVFAVTDTACIPVVSFNIGSRVTALAWSPRTSSPSVSDSWNIELVAADMDLRLWHLRQQPDLPEDKLSFGGGLTGHRDKIVGISFAGGRDSDESERYVGTISADDRQLMVWDLEARVDAPVQEMESTSASPPAAARNPSFMSYSFQHPLVSIQSHTGTSKIFLVADCRGTIFLVDWLEIMDGPQPYQPGGPDTLQLYDPHALAESSRGRGGQFTGSVAWHKNNQNEVAAVYGSRFSLWDTNCVRGGKPSASGNTFVDGGNRIRWCPTMDEYFAISSQSPSKGAIVEIHDSRYHGTQPHTICVKPRPHIIRDFDFISLPGLSPRIAVAVGRSVIIFPMGESDPEQ
;
A
#
# COMPACT_ATOMS: atom_id res chain seq x y z
N MET A 1 -12.68 -17.91 -13.31
CA MET A 1 -13.17 -16.68 -12.62
C MET A 1 -14.19 -17.12 -11.60
N ASP A 2 -14.10 -16.60 -10.37
CA ASP A 2 -14.95 -17.07 -9.26
C ASP A 2 -15.97 -16.00 -8.86
N LEU A 3 -15.51 -14.78 -8.51
CA LEU A 3 -16.40 -13.67 -8.13
C LEU A 3 -16.08 -12.38 -8.92
N GLN A 4 -17.09 -11.53 -9.08
CA GLN A 4 -16.95 -10.21 -9.66
C GLN A 4 -17.73 -9.17 -8.86
N TYR A 5 -17.10 -8.01 -8.64
CA TYR A 5 -17.72 -6.83 -8.07
C TYR A 5 -17.61 -5.65 -9.05
N ASP A 6 -18.72 -4.96 -9.33
CA ASP A 6 -18.76 -3.85 -10.28
C ASP A 6 -18.89 -2.51 -9.55
N HIS A 7 -17.88 -1.66 -9.75
CA HIS A 7 -17.81 -0.31 -9.22
C HIS A 7 -18.46 0.72 -10.17
N GLN A 8 -18.98 1.81 -9.61
CA GLN A 8 -19.68 2.84 -10.40
C GLN A 8 -18.74 3.62 -11.34
N THR A 9 -17.45 3.66 -11.02
CA THR A 9 -16.42 4.39 -11.78
C THR A 9 -15.19 3.53 -11.98
N VAL A 10 -14.22 4.02 -12.76
CA VAL A 10 -12.92 3.34 -12.94
C VAL A 10 -12.23 3.22 -11.58
N ILE A 11 -11.69 2.04 -11.29
CA ILE A 11 -10.94 1.74 -10.07
C ILE A 11 -9.48 2.12 -10.29
N TYR A 12 -8.91 2.88 -9.36
CA TYR A 12 -7.54 3.38 -9.40
C TYR A 12 -6.65 2.82 -8.30
N ALA A 13 -7.23 2.38 -7.18
CA ALA A 13 -6.55 1.74 -6.08
C ALA A 13 -7.38 0.54 -5.59
N LEU A 14 -6.72 -0.55 -5.22
CA LEU A 14 -7.34 -1.72 -4.60
C LEU A 14 -6.44 -2.24 -3.49
N GLU A 15 -7.01 -2.54 -2.34
CA GLU A 15 -6.27 -3.13 -1.23
C GLU A 15 -7.15 -4.10 -0.45
N ALA A 16 -6.66 -5.33 -0.29
CA ALA A 16 -7.30 -6.28 0.61
C ALA A 16 -6.89 -5.96 2.04
N CYS A 17 -7.79 -6.17 3.00
CA CYS A 17 -7.46 -6.00 4.40
C CYS A 17 -6.73 -7.25 4.90
N HIS A 18 -5.66 -7.04 5.65
CA HIS A 18 -4.80 -8.11 6.17
C HIS A 18 -4.70 -8.09 7.69
N THR A 19 -5.57 -7.33 8.35
CA THR A 19 -5.79 -7.45 9.80
C THR A 19 -6.49 -8.78 10.08
N GLU A 20 -6.25 -9.36 11.25
CA GLU A 20 -6.83 -10.66 11.61
C GLU A 20 -8.36 -10.66 11.53
N ASP A 21 -8.99 -9.58 12.01
CA ASP A 21 -10.45 -9.43 12.05
C ASP A 21 -11.05 -8.87 10.75
N GLY A 22 -10.23 -8.54 9.75
CA GLY A 22 -10.65 -7.91 8.50
C GLY A 22 -10.35 -8.71 7.22
N LYS A 23 -9.88 -9.96 7.34
CA LYS A 23 -9.32 -10.77 6.21
C LYS A 23 -10.23 -10.94 4.99
N ASP A 24 -11.53 -10.75 5.15
CA ASP A 24 -12.55 -10.83 4.10
C ASP A 24 -12.84 -9.49 3.42
N LEU A 25 -12.31 -8.38 3.92
CA LEU A 25 -12.60 -7.04 3.41
C LEU A 25 -11.67 -6.63 2.27
N ILE A 26 -12.24 -5.92 1.29
CA ILE A 26 -11.52 -5.25 0.21
C ILE A 26 -12.00 -3.81 0.12
N ALA A 27 -11.05 -2.88 -0.01
CA ALA A 27 -11.31 -1.48 -0.31
C ALA A 27 -10.94 -1.20 -1.77
N VAL A 28 -11.80 -0.44 -2.45
CA VAL A 28 -11.56 0.06 -3.81
C VAL A 28 -11.73 1.56 -3.86
N GLY A 29 -10.76 2.21 -4.50
CA GLY A 29 -10.76 3.64 -4.72
C GLY A 29 -11.12 3.98 -6.15
N GLY A 30 -12.19 4.74 -6.35
CA GLY A 30 -12.64 5.17 -7.67
C GLY A 30 -12.40 6.65 -7.98
N GLU A 31 -13.23 7.22 -8.86
CA GLU A 31 -13.12 8.62 -9.27
C GLU A 31 -13.59 9.61 -8.20
N ARG A 32 -14.46 9.20 -7.27
CA ARG A 32 -15.06 10.08 -6.24
C ARG A 32 -15.37 9.41 -4.91
N SER A 33 -15.19 8.10 -4.83
CA SER A 33 -15.59 7.28 -3.70
C SER A 33 -14.53 6.26 -3.34
N VAL A 34 -14.53 5.87 -2.07
CA VAL A 34 -13.92 4.65 -1.59
C VAL A 34 -15.04 3.69 -1.19
N GLU A 35 -15.11 2.54 -1.83
CA GLU A 35 -16.11 1.51 -1.53
C GLU A 35 -15.42 0.33 -0.85
N VAL A 36 -16.05 -0.21 0.19
CA VAL A 36 -15.59 -1.38 0.93
C VAL A 36 -16.63 -2.47 0.80
N PHE A 37 -16.18 -3.68 0.50
CA PHE A 37 -17.04 -4.86 0.46
C PHE A 37 -16.35 -6.05 1.12
N ALA A 38 -17.14 -6.93 1.71
CA ALA A 38 -16.71 -8.21 2.24
C ALA A 38 -16.81 -9.29 1.16
N VAL A 39 -15.85 -10.20 1.13
CA VAL A 39 -15.77 -11.33 0.20
C VAL A 39 -16.11 -12.59 0.97
N THR A 40 -17.17 -13.27 0.55
CA THR A 40 -17.50 -14.61 1.02
C THR A 40 -17.06 -15.64 -0.01
N ASP A 41 -17.28 -16.92 0.28
CA ASP A 41 -17.01 -18.00 -0.68
C ASP A 41 -17.69 -17.80 -2.03
N THR A 42 -18.87 -17.16 -2.03
CA THR A 42 -19.80 -17.10 -3.18
C THR A 42 -20.26 -15.71 -3.59
N ALA A 43 -19.93 -14.66 -2.84
CA ALA A 43 -20.42 -13.31 -3.12
C ALA A 43 -19.48 -12.20 -2.65
N CYS A 44 -19.63 -11.03 -3.27
CA CYS A 44 -19.08 -9.77 -2.79
C CYS A 44 -20.23 -8.96 -2.18
N ILE A 45 -20.15 -8.66 -0.89
CA ILE A 45 -21.21 -7.98 -0.11
C ILE A 45 -20.75 -6.55 0.20
N PRO A 46 -21.40 -5.51 -0.34
CA PRO A 46 -21.07 -4.12 0.01
C PRO A 46 -21.23 -3.87 1.51
N VAL A 47 -20.26 -3.19 2.12
CA VAL A 47 -20.26 -2.86 3.55
C VAL A 47 -20.44 -1.35 3.75
N VAL A 48 -19.58 -0.53 3.15
CA VAL A 48 -19.64 0.94 3.27
C VAL A 48 -19.12 1.62 2.01
N SER A 49 -19.58 2.84 1.75
CA SER A 49 -19.14 3.68 0.64
C SER A 49 -18.92 5.11 1.11
N PHE A 50 -17.68 5.56 1.14
CA PHE A 50 -17.30 6.93 1.50
C PHE A 50 -17.23 7.79 0.24
N ASN A 51 -18.00 8.88 0.18
CA ASN A 51 -17.89 9.87 -0.89
C ASN A 51 -16.91 10.98 -0.47
N ILE A 52 -15.74 11.03 -1.15
CA ILE A 52 -14.66 12.00 -0.90
C ILE A 52 -14.60 13.09 -1.97
N GLY A 53 -15.31 12.92 -3.10
CA GLY A 53 -15.47 13.95 -4.14
C GLY A 53 -14.29 14.11 -5.11
N SER A 54 -13.19 13.38 -4.91
CA SER A 54 -12.01 13.40 -5.78
C SER A 54 -11.48 11.98 -6.03
N ARG A 55 -10.63 11.83 -7.05
CA ARG A 55 -10.13 10.53 -7.49
C ARG A 55 -9.15 9.98 -6.47
N VAL A 56 -9.35 8.74 -6.05
CA VAL A 56 -8.46 8.05 -5.11
C VAL A 56 -7.17 7.64 -5.83
N THR A 57 -6.02 7.86 -5.19
CA THR A 57 -4.71 7.50 -5.73
C THR A 57 -4.01 6.39 -4.95
N ALA A 58 -4.30 6.26 -3.66
CA ALA A 58 -3.78 5.23 -2.79
C ALA A 58 -4.71 5.01 -1.58
N LEU A 59 -4.62 3.82 -1.00
CA LEU A 59 -5.37 3.37 0.18
C LEU A 59 -4.39 2.76 1.18
N ALA A 60 -4.80 2.70 2.45
CA ALA A 60 -4.18 1.89 3.49
C ALA A 60 -5.21 1.54 4.57
N TRP A 61 -5.27 0.26 4.94
CA TRP A 61 -6.11 -0.22 6.05
C TRP A 61 -5.52 0.12 7.42
N SER A 62 -6.37 0.58 8.35
CA SER A 62 -6.00 0.70 9.76
C SER A 62 -5.93 -0.68 10.42
N PRO A 63 -4.94 -0.93 11.30
CA PRO A 63 -4.90 -2.13 12.15
C PRO A 63 -6.15 -2.36 13.02
N ARG A 64 -6.92 -1.30 13.33
CA ARG A 64 -8.19 -1.39 14.10
C ARG A 64 -9.38 -1.89 13.28
N THR A 65 -9.17 -2.24 12.01
CA THR A 65 -10.26 -2.68 11.14
C THR A 65 -10.74 -4.06 11.54
N SER A 66 -12.05 -4.18 11.77
CA SER A 66 -12.75 -5.44 12.00
C SER A 66 -13.97 -5.55 11.09
N SER A 67 -14.20 -6.75 10.58
CA SER A 67 -15.24 -7.05 9.62
C SER A 67 -16.60 -7.32 10.28
N PRO A 68 -17.72 -6.94 9.63
CA PRO A 68 -19.05 -7.35 10.04
C PRO A 68 -19.26 -8.87 10.09
N SER A 69 -18.43 -9.66 9.40
CA SER A 69 -18.50 -11.12 9.45
C SER A 69 -17.91 -11.72 10.74
N VAL A 70 -17.07 -10.95 11.45
CA VAL A 70 -16.37 -11.38 12.66
C VAL A 70 -17.03 -10.83 13.93
N SER A 71 -17.55 -9.60 13.89
CA SER A 71 -18.14 -8.94 15.06
C SER A 71 -19.34 -8.05 14.71
N ASP A 72 -20.36 -8.05 15.58
CA ASP A 72 -21.49 -7.10 15.50
C ASP A 72 -21.06 -5.65 15.79
N SER A 73 -19.96 -5.46 16.53
CA SER A 73 -19.35 -4.16 16.80
C SER A 73 -18.16 -3.90 15.87
N TRP A 74 -18.36 -4.14 14.57
CA TRP A 74 -17.33 -3.97 13.56
C TRP A 74 -16.90 -2.50 13.44
N ASN A 75 -15.67 -2.30 12.96
CA ASN A 75 -15.08 -0.98 12.75
C ASN A 75 -14.34 -0.98 11.42
N ILE A 76 -14.81 -0.18 10.46
CA ILE A 76 -14.10 0.05 9.20
C ILE A 76 -13.29 1.32 9.35
N GLU A 77 -11.96 1.22 9.29
CA GLU A 77 -11.07 2.37 9.36
C GLU A 77 -9.96 2.28 8.32
N LEU A 78 -9.81 3.31 7.50
CA LEU A 78 -8.76 3.38 6.50
C LEU A 78 -8.34 4.83 6.22
N VAL A 79 -7.19 4.97 5.58
CA VAL A 79 -6.73 6.24 5.04
C VAL A 79 -6.70 6.17 3.52
N ALA A 80 -7.19 7.22 2.88
CA ALA A 80 -7.20 7.37 1.43
C ALA A 80 -6.49 8.66 1.03
N ALA A 81 -5.71 8.61 -0.04
CA ALA A 81 -5.21 9.81 -0.71
C ALA A 81 -6.04 10.10 -1.95
N ASP A 82 -6.26 11.38 -2.21
CA ASP A 82 -6.92 11.83 -3.43
C ASP A 82 -5.97 12.55 -4.40
N MET A 83 -6.49 12.82 -5.60
CA MET A 83 -5.77 13.50 -6.67
C MET A 83 -5.54 14.99 -6.38
N ASP A 84 -6.27 15.56 -5.43
CA ASP A 84 -6.11 16.95 -4.96
C ASP A 84 -5.08 17.07 -3.81
N LEU A 85 -4.29 16.01 -3.61
CA LEU A 85 -3.22 15.91 -2.63
C LEU A 85 -3.69 15.91 -1.17
N ARG A 86 -4.97 15.60 -0.94
CA ARG A 86 -5.53 15.49 0.41
C ARG A 86 -5.51 14.06 0.88
N LEU A 87 -5.37 13.90 2.19
CA LEU A 87 -5.57 12.65 2.88
C LEU A 87 -6.93 12.67 3.56
N TRP A 88 -7.56 11.50 3.60
CA TRP A 88 -8.85 11.28 4.22
C TRP A 88 -8.70 10.16 5.22
N HIS A 89 -9.06 10.43 6.47
CA HIS A 89 -9.26 9.42 7.49
C HIS A 89 -10.75 9.07 7.48
N LEU A 90 -11.05 7.82 7.11
CA LEU A 90 -12.42 7.34 6.88
C LEU A 90 -12.75 6.29 7.94
N ARG A 91 -13.87 6.50 8.63
CA ARG A 91 -14.33 5.61 9.71
C ARG A 91 -15.83 5.35 9.60
N GLN A 92 -16.21 4.09 9.78
CA GLN A 92 -17.61 3.69 9.89
C GLN A 92 -17.77 2.59 10.95
N GLN A 93 -18.82 2.72 11.75
CA GLN A 93 -19.27 1.73 12.73
C GLN A 93 -20.78 1.48 12.54
N PRO A 94 -21.35 0.35 12.99
CA PRO A 94 -22.73 -0.02 12.68
C PRO A 94 -23.78 1.00 13.12
N ASP A 95 -23.59 1.62 14.29
CA ASP A 95 -24.57 2.53 14.90
C ASP A 95 -24.14 4.02 14.88
N LEU A 96 -23.03 4.34 14.22
CA LEU A 96 -22.51 5.70 14.14
C LEU A 96 -22.60 6.25 12.71
N PRO A 97 -22.79 7.58 12.55
CA PRO A 97 -22.67 8.20 11.25
C PRO A 97 -21.25 8.05 10.70
N GLU A 98 -21.15 8.10 9.38
CA GLU A 98 -19.88 8.14 8.66
C GLU A 98 -18.99 9.29 9.18
N ASP A 99 -17.80 8.96 9.67
CA ASP A 99 -16.81 9.92 10.12
C ASP A 99 -15.72 10.07 9.04
N LYS A 100 -15.58 11.30 8.54
CA LYS A 100 -14.62 11.66 7.50
C LYS A 100 -13.84 12.89 7.93
N LEU A 101 -12.55 12.70 8.15
CA LEU A 101 -11.62 13.79 8.47
C LEU A 101 -10.64 13.98 7.31
N SER A 102 -10.63 15.16 6.69
CA SER A 102 -9.63 15.52 5.69
C SER A 102 -8.41 16.16 6.36
N PHE A 103 -7.20 15.76 5.96
CA PHE A 103 -5.94 16.31 6.47
C PHE A 103 -4.86 16.30 5.36
N GLY A 104 -3.68 16.85 5.67
CA GLY A 104 -2.49 16.75 4.80
C GLY A 104 -2.58 17.39 3.42
N GLY A 105 -3.48 18.37 3.21
CA GLY A 105 -3.60 19.12 1.96
C GLY A 105 -3.07 20.57 2.05
N GLY A 106 -3.03 21.26 0.90
CA GLY A 106 -2.66 22.68 0.85
C GLY A 106 -1.18 22.92 1.19
N LEU A 107 -0.91 23.74 2.22
CA LEU A 107 0.45 24.06 2.65
C LEU A 107 1.04 23.04 3.63
N THR A 108 0.21 22.17 4.18
CA THR A 108 0.56 21.29 5.31
C THR A 108 0.65 19.83 4.89
N GLY A 109 1.04 19.52 3.66
CA GLY A 109 1.25 18.15 3.19
C GLY A 109 2.00 18.07 1.86
N HIS A 110 1.77 16.99 1.12
CA HIS A 110 2.48 16.71 -0.13
C HIS A 110 2.25 17.81 -1.18
N ARG A 111 3.26 18.02 -2.02
CA ARG A 111 3.23 19.02 -3.10
C ARG A 111 2.99 18.40 -4.47
N ASP A 112 2.96 17.08 -4.54
CA ASP A 112 2.62 16.32 -5.73
C ASP A 112 1.89 15.02 -5.35
N LYS A 113 1.41 14.30 -6.36
CA LYS A 113 0.56 13.11 -6.25
C LYS A 113 1.11 12.11 -5.25
N ILE A 114 0.28 11.78 -4.26
CA ILE A 114 0.53 10.70 -3.31
C ILE A 114 0.33 9.37 -4.03
N VAL A 115 1.38 8.55 -4.06
CA VAL A 115 1.42 7.28 -4.82
C VAL A 115 1.41 6.04 -3.93
N GLY A 116 1.60 6.22 -2.63
CA GLY A 116 1.58 5.13 -1.66
C GLY A 116 1.27 5.64 -0.25
N ILE A 117 0.57 4.80 0.50
CA ILE A 117 0.19 5.00 1.90
C ILE A 117 0.44 3.67 2.61
N SER A 118 0.88 3.73 3.86
CA SER A 118 0.94 2.56 4.74
C SER A 118 0.77 3.01 6.18
N PHE A 119 -0.10 2.35 6.94
CA PHE A 119 -0.04 2.44 8.40
C PHE A 119 1.29 1.88 8.90
N ALA A 120 1.78 2.40 10.03
CA ALA A 120 2.91 1.81 10.73
C ALA A 120 2.58 0.35 11.09
N GLY A 121 3.57 -0.52 10.92
CA GLY A 121 3.39 -1.97 11.09
C GLY A 121 3.65 -2.42 12.52
N GLY A 122 3.89 -3.72 12.71
CA GLY A 122 4.10 -4.32 14.02
C GLY A 122 2.83 -4.94 14.58
N ARG A 123 2.81 -6.27 14.65
CA ARG A 123 1.65 -7.08 15.07
C ARG A 123 1.17 -6.80 16.49
N ASP A 124 2.00 -6.18 17.33
CA ASP A 124 1.76 -6.03 18.77
C ASP A 124 2.02 -4.60 19.30
N SER A 125 2.05 -3.59 18.43
CA SER A 125 2.27 -2.22 18.88
C SER A 125 0.96 -1.41 18.86
N ASP A 126 0.58 -0.88 20.01
CA ASP A 126 -0.54 0.07 20.14
C ASP A 126 -0.29 1.35 19.31
N GLU A 127 0.93 1.56 18.82
CA GLU A 127 1.32 2.69 17.98
C GLU A 127 1.05 2.48 16.49
N SER A 128 0.83 1.24 16.03
CA SER A 128 0.68 0.88 14.61
C SER A 128 -0.49 1.61 13.94
N GLU A 129 -1.54 1.87 14.70
CA GLU A 129 -2.78 2.55 14.29
C GLU A 129 -2.70 4.07 14.33
N ARG A 130 -1.70 4.63 15.01
CA ARG A 130 -1.54 6.08 15.20
C ARG A 130 -0.80 6.73 14.03
N TYR A 131 0.16 6.01 13.46
CA TYR A 131 1.08 6.58 12.49
C TYR A 131 0.83 6.10 11.06
N VAL A 132 0.86 7.01 10.11
CA VAL A 132 0.68 6.71 8.68
C VAL A 132 1.83 7.28 7.88
N GLY A 133 2.53 6.43 7.14
CA GLY A 133 3.52 6.83 6.14
C GLY A 133 2.86 7.10 4.79
N THR A 134 3.23 8.19 4.15
CA THR A 134 2.77 8.59 2.81
C THR A 134 3.96 8.99 1.96
N ILE A 135 3.92 8.64 0.68
CA ILE A 135 4.97 8.99 -0.27
C ILE A 135 4.40 9.66 -1.50
N SER A 136 5.17 10.57 -2.07
CA SER A 136 4.84 11.20 -3.35
C SER A 136 5.98 11.05 -4.33
N ALA A 137 5.60 10.86 -5.60
CA ALA A 137 6.55 10.62 -6.67
C ALA A 137 7.40 11.87 -6.89
N ASP A 138 6.81 12.99 -7.29
CA ASP A 138 7.60 14.11 -7.80
C ASP A 138 8.11 15.06 -6.70
N ASP A 139 7.47 15.13 -5.53
CA ASP A 139 7.98 15.90 -4.39
C ASP A 139 9.08 15.17 -3.60
N ARG A 140 9.24 13.86 -3.83
CA ARG A 140 10.29 12.98 -3.29
C ARG A 140 10.30 12.95 -1.77
N GLN A 141 9.15 13.16 -1.14
CA GLN A 141 9.01 13.12 0.32
C GLN A 141 8.39 11.80 0.77
N LEU A 142 8.90 11.28 1.88
CA LEU A 142 8.13 10.48 2.82
C LEU A 142 7.59 11.43 3.88
N MET A 143 6.28 11.42 4.12
CA MET A 143 5.67 12.08 5.27
C MET A 143 5.08 11.04 6.21
N VAL A 144 5.42 11.11 7.50
CA VAL A 144 4.82 10.27 8.55
C VAL A 144 3.89 11.14 9.38
N TRP A 145 2.61 10.78 9.39
CA TRP A 145 1.53 11.49 10.06
C TRP A 145 1.22 10.85 11.39
N ASP A 146 1.01 11.67 12.42
CA ASP A 146 0.45 11.26 13.70
C ASP A 146 -1.03 11.65 13.73
N LEU A 147 -1.91 10.65 13.65
CA LEU A 147 -3.35 10.83 13.62
C LEU A 147 -3.96 11.21 14.98
N GLU A 148 -3.20 11.03 16.08
CA GLU A 148 -3.68 11.30 17.44
C GLU A 148 -3.00 12.52 18.09
N ALA A 149 -2.20 13.28 17.33
CA ALA A 149 -1.47 14.44 17.82
C ALA A 149 -2.38 15.42 18.59
N ARG A 150 -1.99 15.73 19.84
CA ARG A 150 -2.59 16.83 20.61
C ARG A 150 -1.88 18.11 20.22
N VAL A 151 -2.61 19.03 19.61
CA VAL A 151 -2.13 20.41 19.52
C VAL A 151 -2.31 21.02 20.92
N ASP A 152 -1.29 20.92 21.76
CA ASP A 152 -1.19 21.75 22.95
C ASP A 152 -0.91 23.18 22.48
N ALA A 153 -1.96 23.88 22.03
CA ALA A 153 -1.87 25.32 21.88
C ALA A 153 -1.60 25.88 23.29
N PRO A 154 -0.57 26.73 23.49
CA PRO A 154 -0.42 27.43 24.76
C PRO A 154 -1.66 28.30 24.93
N VAL A 155 -2.56 27.88 25.82
CA VAL A 155 -3.65 28.72 26.29
C VAL A 155 -2.97 29.87 27.02
N GLN A 156 -2.83 31.01 26.34
CA GLN A 156 -2.69 32.27 27.06
C GLN A 156 -3.94 32.38 27.93
N GLU A 157 -3.75 32.20 29.23
CA GLU A 157 -4.76 32.47 30.26
C GLU A 157 -5.16 33.95 30.17
N MET A 158 -6.09 34.26 29.27
CA MET A 158 -6.97 35.39 29.43
C MET A 158 -8.24 34.85 30.08
N GLU A 159 -8.32 35.09 31.39
CA GLU A 159 -9.51 34.92 32.19
C GLU A 159 -10.73 35.52 31.48
N SER A 160 -11.59 34.67 30.94
CA SER A 160 -12.99 35.02 30.74
C SER A 160 -13.85 33.79 30.86
N THR A 161 -14.89 33.95 31.66
CA THR A 161 -15.83 32.96 32.12
C THR A 161 -16.74 32.45 31.01
N SER A 162 -17.19 31.20 31.18
CA SER A 162 -18.35 30.53 30.57
C SER A 162 -18.14 29.71 29.28
N ALA A 163 -18.72 28.50 29.33
CA ALA A 163 -18.79 27.42 28.34
C ALA A 163 -17.48 26.67 28.06
N SER A 164 -17.40 25.43 28.55
CA SER A 164 -16.41 24.44 28.12
C SER A 164 -16.44 24.36 26.57
N PRO A 165 -15.35 24.66 25.86
CA PRO A 165 -15.33 24.52 24.42
C PRO A 165 -15.48 23.03 24.04
N PRO A 166 -16.11 22.71 22.89
CA PRO A 166 -16.03 21.36 22.34
C PRO A 166 -14.55 20.97 22.20
N ALA A 167 -14.21 19.72 22.51
CA ALA A 167 -12.85 19.21 22.46
C ALA A 167 -12.15 19.71 21.19
N ALA A 168 -11.06 20.46 21.34
CA ALA A 168 -10.33 21.08 20.24
C ALA A 168 -10.05 20.02 19.16
N ALA A 169 -10.39 20.33 17.91
CA ALA A 169 -10.19 19.43 16.78
C ALA A 169 -8.73 18.95 16.75
N ARG A 170 -8.53 17.64 16.88
CA ARG A 170 -7.23 16.99 16.78
C ARG A 170 -6.83 16.98 15.30
N ASN A 171 -5.99 17.94 14.90
CA ASN A 171 -5.44 17.93 13.56
C ASN A 171 -4.19 17.05 13.55
N PRO A 172 -4.08 16.09 12.61
CA PRO A 172 -2.87 15.28 12.49
C PRO A 172 -1.63 16.15 12.31
N SER A 173 -0.55 15.82 13.00
CA SER A 173 0.76 16.42 12.78
C SER A 173 1.58 15.52 11.84
N PHE A 174 2.67 16.04 11.27
CA PHE A 174 3.53 15.23 10.40
C PHE A 174 4.99 15.60 10.53
N MET A 175 5.83 14.64 10.15
CA MET A 175 7.23 14.82 9.86
C MET A 175 7.50 14.47 8.40
N SER A 176 8.52 15.09 7.80
CA SER A 176 8.89 14.86 6.40
C SER A 176 10.36 14.50 6.26
N TYR A 177 10.65 13.52 5.40
CA TYR A 177 11.99 13.11 5.02
C TYR A 177 12.14 13.13 3.49
N SER A 178 13.19 13.80 3.00
CA SER A 178 13.40 14.04 1.57
C SER A 178 14.34 13.01 0.94
N PHE A 179 14.00 12.54 -0.25
CA PHE A 179 14.81 11.63 -1.07
C PHE A 179 15.36 12.32 -2.31
N GLN A 180 16.44 11.75 -2.86
CA GLN A 180 17.07 12.28 -4.07
C GLN A 180 16.23 12.05 -5.32
N HIS A 181 15.45 10.97 -5.34
CA HIS A 181 14.72 10.48 -6.50
C HIS A 181 13.24 10.26 -6.20
N PRO A 182 12.38 10.32 -7.22
CA PRO A 182 10.96 10.05 -7.07
C PRO A 182 10.66 8.71 -6.42
N LEU A 183 9.74 8.72 -5.46
CA LEU A 183 9.31 7.52 -4.74
C LEU A 183 8.17 6.82 -5.47
N VAL A 184 8.14 5.50 -5.42
CA VAL A 184 7.19 4.68 -6.20
C VAL A 184 6.39 3.70 -5.36
N SER A 185 6.90 3.29 -4.19
CA SER A 185 6.24 2.31 -3.34
C SER A 185 6.66 2.46 -1.88
N ILE A 186 5.72 2.24 -0.97
CA ILE A 186 5.93 2.19 0.48
C ILE A 186 5.24 0.94 1.04
N GLN A 187 5.83 0.33 2.06
CA GLN A 187 5.18 -0.67 2.90
C GLN A 187 5.76 -0.61 4.32
N SER A 188 4.97 -0.89 5.34
CA SER A 188 5.47 -1.02 6.71
C SER A 188 6.14 -2.37 6.97
N HIS A 189 7.08 -2.37 7.92
CA HIS A 189 7.69 -3.59 8.41
C HIS A 189 6.67 -4.43 9.19
N THR A 190 6.65 -5.73 8.95
CA THR A 190 5.62 -6.61 9.51
C THR A 190 5.80 -6.88 11.01
N GLY A 191 7.03 -6.82 11.50
CA GLY A 191 7.39 -7.01 12.91
C GLY A 191 7.60 -5.76 13.77
N THR A 192 7.58 -4.53 13.20
CA THR A 192 7.84 -3.31 13.99
C THR A 192 7.13 -2.10 13.38
N SER A 193 6.67 -1.18 14.24
CA SER A 193 6.07 0.10 13.82
C SER A 193 7.09 1.12 13.36
N LYS A 194 8.37 0.91 13.68
CA LYS A 194 9.43 1.90 13.48
C LYS A 194 9.95 2.01 12.06
N ILE A 195 9.76 0.97 11.25
CA ILE A 195 10.43 0.85 9.96
C ILE A 195 9.41 0.92 8.82
N PHE A 196 9.67 1.83 7.88
CA PHE A 196 9.05 1.84 6.56
C PHE A 196 10.05 1.38 5.50
N LEU A 197 9.58 0.53 4.60
CA LEU A 197 10.26 0.18 3.37
C LEU A 197 9.80 1.14 2.28
N VAL A 198 10.73 1.92 1.75
CA VAL A 198 10.45 2.94 0.73
C VAL A 198 11.32 2.67 -0.49
N ALA A 199 10.71 2.70 -1.68
CA ALA A 199 11.41 2.47 -2.93
C ALA A 199 11.39 3.71 -3.82
N ASP A 200 12.53 4.00 -4.46
CA ASP A 200 12.63 5.03 -5.50
C ASP A 200 12.46 4.46 -6.91
N CYS A 201 12.31 5.34 -7.89
CA CYS A 201 12.13 4.96 -9.29
C CYS A 201 13.41 4.47 -9.99
N ARG A 202 14.56 4.43 -9.31
CA ARG A 202 15.86 4.06 -9.87
C ARG A 202 16.34 2.67 -9.43
N GLY A 203 15.63 2.02 -8.51
CA GLY A 203 16.03 0.71 -7.99
C GLY A 203 16.70 0.76 -6.63
N THR A 204 16.62 1.89 -5.92
CA THR A 204 17.06 1.99 -4.53
C THR A 204 15.87 1.74 -3.62
N ILE A 205 16.09 0.91 -2.60
CA ILE A 205 15.11 0.60 -1.57
C ILE A 205 15.74 0.97 -0.23
N PHE A 206 14.99 1.71 0.57
CA PHE A 206 15.39 2.26 1.86
C PHE A 206 14.56 1.62 2.95
N LEU A 207 15.21 1.09 3.98
CA LEU A 207 14.57 0.76 5.26
C LEU A 207 14.77 1.95 6.18
N VAL A 208 13.72 2.73 6.38
CA VAL A 208 13.74 3.99 7.12
C VAL A 208 13.22 3.74 8.53
N ASP A 209 14.08 3.83 9.55
CA ASP A 209 13.64 3.99 10.93
C ASP A 209 13.19 5.44 11.15
N TRP A 210 11.88 5.64 11.19
CA TRP A 210 11.31 6.99 11.27
C TRP A 210 11.21 7.52 12.71
N LEU A 211 11.25 6.65 13.72
CA LEU A 211 11.29 7.08 15.11
C LEU A 211 12.67 7.63 15.47
N GLU A 212 13.74 7.00 14.98
CA GLU A 212 15.09 7.55 15.18
C GLU A 212 15.24 8.93 14.53
N ILE A 213 14.56 9.18 13.40
CA ILE A 213 14.49 10.53 12.80
C ILE A 213 13.87 11.54 13.77
N MET A 214 12.84 11.15 14.54
CA MET A 214 12.22 12.04 15.52
C MET A 214 13.14 12.35 16.70
N ASP A 215 13.85 11.35 17.22
CA ASP A 215 14.70 11.49 18.40
C ASP A 215 16.10 12.07 18.08
N GLY A 216 16.50 12.06 16.81
CA GLY A 216 17.81 12.47 16.34
C GLY A 216 18.04 13.99 16.18
N PRO A 217 19.30 14.46 16.21
CA PRO A 217 19.62 15.87 16.01
C PRO A 217 19.45 16.29 14.54
N GLN A 218 18.32 16.95 14.23
CA GLN A 218 17.98 17.71 13.00
C GLN A 218 18.12 17.00 11.63
N PRO A 219 17.07 17.00 10.78
CA PRO A 219 16.98 16.20 9.53
C PRO A 219 17.80 16.72 8.33
N TYR A 220 18.82 17.57 8.55
CA TYR A 220 19.53 18.30 7.48
C TYR A 220 20.97 17.83 7.23
N GLN A 221 21.27 16.55 7.44
CA GLN A 221 22.54 15.97 6.99
C GLN A 221 22.34 15.05 5.78
N PRO A 222 22.96 15.34 4.61
CA PRO A 222 23.03 14.40 3.51
C PRO A 222 23.91 13.22 3.96
N GLY A 223 23.26 12.13 4.35
CA GLY A 223 23.88 10.96 4.96
C GLY A 223 23.26 10.48 6.29
N GLY A 224 22.20 11.13 6.81
CA GLY A 224 21.46 10.62 7.99
C GLY A 224 20.29 9.72 7.63
N PRO A 225 19.54 9.19 8.62
CA PRO A 225 19.92 8.33 9.77
C PRO A 225 20.28 6.91 9.31
N ASP A 226 20.42 5.93 10.22
CA ASP A 226 20.84 4.53 9.99
C ASP A 226 19.88 3.76 9.04
N THR A 227 19.90 4.16 7.77
CA THR A 227 19.00 3.66 6.72
C THR A 227 19.71 2.53 6.00
N LEU A 228 19.22 1.30 6.17
CA LEU A 228 19.71 0.19 5.36
C LEU A 228 19.25 0.40 3.91
N GLN A 229 20.20 0.35 2.98
CA GLN A 229 19.91 0.51 1.55
C GLN A 229 20.12 -0.80 0.79
N LEU A 230 19.09 -1.16 0.02
CA LEU A 230 19.13 -2.26 -0.92
C LEU A 230 19.07 -1.68 -2.34
N TYR A 231 19.74 -2.34 -3.27
CA TYR A 231 19.95 -1.85 -4.62
C TYR A 231 19.63 -2.94 -5.63
N ASP A 232 18.78 -2.64 -6.60
CA ASP A 232 18.66 -3.41 -7.84
C ASP A 232 19.71 -2.91 -8.84
N PRO A 233 20.80 -3.66 -9.10
CA PRO A 233 21.89 -3.17 -9.93
C PRO A 233 21.47 -2.94 -11.39
N HIS A 234 20.46 -3.66 -11.87
CA HIS A 234 19.99 -3.56 -13.24
C HIS A 234 19.14 -2.31 -13.43
N ALA A 235 18.21 -2.04 -12.52
CA ALA A 235 17.42 -0.81 -12.50
C ALA A 235 18.30 0.44 -12.35
N LEU A 236 19.33 0.38 -11.49
CA LEU A 236 20.31 1.46 -11.35
C LEU A 236 21.10 1.71 -12.64
N ALA A 237 21.50 0.64 -13.33
CA ALA A 237 22.19 0.75 -14.61
C ALA A 237 21.29 1.32 -15.72
N GLU A 238 20.04 0.86 -15.81
CA GLU A 238 19.08 1.32 -16.83
C GLU A 238 18.62 2.76 -16.59
N SER A 239 18.44 3.16 -15.33
CA SER A 239 18.13 4.56 -14.97
C SER A 239 19.29 5.50 -15.33
N SER A 240 20.54 5.05 -15.16
CA SER A 240 21.73 5.81 -15.57
C SER A 240 21.86 5.99 -17.09
N ARG A 241 21.24 5.09 -17.87
CA ARG A 241 21.22 5.15 -19.34
C ARG A 241 20.12 6.04 -19.92
N GLY A 242 19.27 6.64 -19.07
CA GLY A 242 18.15 7.47 -19.51
C GLY A 242 17.06 6.69 -20.27
N ARG A 243 17.04 5.35 -20.17
CA ARG A 243 16.07 4.47 -20.84
C ARG A 243 14.82 4.17 -20.02
N GLY A 244 14.75 4.63 -18.77
CA GLY A 244 13.57 4.46 -17.90
C GLY A 244 12.41 5.33 -18.38
N GLY A 245 11.56 4.79 -19.25
CA GLY A 245 10.46 5.53 -19.89
C GLY A 245 9.31 5.94 -18.96
N GLN A 246 9.20 5.41 -17.74
CA GLN A 246 8.22 5.78 -16.73
C GLN A 246 8.81 5.51 -15.33
N PHE A 247 8.32 6.21 -14.30
CA PHE A 247 8.63 5.88 -12.90
C PHE A 247 8.04 4.51 -12.56
N THR A 248 8.78 3.44 -12.83
CA THR A 248 8.35 2.07 -12.55
C THR A 248 9.09 1.55 -11.34
N GLY A 249 8.36 0.90 -10.44
CA GLY A 249 8.94 0.19 -9.32
C GLY A 249 7.85 -0.13 -8.31
N SER A 250 7.91 -1.34 -7.77
CA SER A 250 7.08 -1.73 -6.65
C SER A 250 7.91 -2.60 -5.74
N VAL A 251 7.76 -2.39 -4.44
CA VAL A 251 8.43 -3.18 -3.41
C VAL A 251 7.38 -3.84 -2.54
N ALA A 252 7.65 -5.06 -2.10
CA ALA A 252 6.81 -5.79 -1.17
C ALA A 252 7.65 -6.46 -0.08
N TRP A 253 7.29 -6.19 1.18
CA TRP A 253 7.80 -6.93 2.32
C TRP A 253 7.01 -8.24 2.49
N HIS A 254 7.72 -9.34 2.71
CA HIS A 254 7.10 -10.63 2.97
C HIS A 254 6.39 -10.63 4.34
N LYS A 255 5.10 -11.00 4.36
CA LYS A 255 4.27 -10.85 5.57
C LYS A 255 4.65 -11.76 6.73
N ASN A 256 4.96 -13.02 6.42
CA ASN A 256 5.33 -14.03 7.42
C ASN A 256 6.85 -14.21 7.60
N ASN A 257 7.67 -13.51 6.80
CA ASN A 257 9.12 -13.55 6.88
C ASN A 257 9.64 -12.12 6.94
N GLN A 258 9.97 -11.66 8.15
CA GLN A 258 10.40 -10.29 8.40
C GLN A 258 11.72 -9.94 7.69
N ASN A 259 12.43 -10.91 7.15
CA ASN A 259 13.73 -10.69 6.54
C ASN A 259 13.69 -10.69 5.01
N GLU A 260 12.54 -10.94 4.40
CA GLU A 260 12.46 -11.10 2.96
C GLU A 260 11.73 -9.93 2.31
N VAL A 261 12.41 -9.34 1.32
CA VAL A 261 11.90 -8.21 0.54
C VAL A 261 11.98 -8.59 -0.93
N ALA A 262 10.92 -8.29 -1.67
CA ALA A 262 10.87 -8.42 -3.11
C ALA A 262 10.66 -7.04 -3.75
N ALA A 263 11.23 -6.84 -4.93
CA ALA A 263 10.92 -5.70 -5.76
C ALA A 263 10.84 -6.07 -7.23
N VAL A 264 10.06 -5.30 -7.98
CA VAL A 264 9.99 -5.40 -9.44
C VAL A 264 10.35 -4.05 -10.04
N TYR A 265 11.29 -4.07 -10.98
CA TYR A 265 11.73 -2.90 -11.74
C TYR A 265 11.92 -3.27 -13.20
N GLY A 266 11.20 -2.58 -14.09
CA GLY A 266 11.17 -2.95 -15.51
C GLY A 266 10.81 -4.42 -15.69
N SER A 267 11.56 -5.16 -16.50
CA SER A 267 11.25 -6.54 -16.85
C SER A 267 11.81 -7.61 -15.89
N ARG A 268 12.23 -7.20 -14.68
CA ARG A 268 12.90 -8.08 -13.71
C ARG A 268 12.33 -7.89 -12.32
N PHE A 269 12.41 -8.97 -11.55
CA PHE A 269 12.22 -8.91 -10.11
C PHE A 269 13.50 -9.33 -9.39
N SER A 270 13.64 -8.85 -8.17
CA SER A 270 14.79 -9.08 -7.30
C SER A 270 14.29 -9.38 -5.89
N LEU A 271 14.95 -10.32 -5.23
CA LEU A 271 14.67 -10.72 -3.85
C LEU A 271 15.90 -10.43 -2.98
N TRP A 272 15.65 -9.99 -1.75
CA TRP A 272 16.66 -9.74 -0.73
C TRP A 272 16.32 -10.47 0.55
N ASP A 273 17.37 -10.97 1.20
CA ASP A 273 17.34 -11.38 2.59
C ASP A 273 18.07 -10.32 3.42
N THR A 274 17.34 -9.61 4.28
CA THR A 274 17.87 -8.53 5.13
C THR A 274 18.79 -9.04 6.24
N ASN A 275 18.82 -10.35 6.51
CA ASN A 275 19.87 -10.94 7.36
C ASN A 275 21.19 -11.14 6.61
N CYS A 276 21.16 -11.18 5.27
CA CYS A 276 22.31 -11.45 4.43
C CYS A 276 22.52 -10.31 3.40
N VAL A 277 22.74 -9.11 3.91
CA VAL A 277 22.90 -7.91 3.07
C VAL A 277 24.31 -7.90 2.45
N ARG A 278 24.43 -8.44 1.23
CA ARG A 278 25.70 -8.51 0.47
C ARG A 278 26.04 -7.17 -0.18
N GLY A 279 26.21 -6.13 0.63
CA GLY A 279 26.40 -4.75 0.17
C GLY A 279 25.16 -4.20 -0.55
N GLY A 280 23.97 -4.56 -0.06
CA GLY A 280 22.68 -4.15 -0.61
C GLY A 280 22.23 -4.88 -1.87
N LYS A 281 23.02 -5.81 -2.42
CA LYS A 281 22.66 -6.57 -3.62
C LYS A 281 21.63 -7.66 -3.34
N PRO A 282 20.77 -7.99 -4.33
CA PRO A 282 19.78 -9.05 -4.18
C PRO A 282 20.45 -10.41 -3.97
N SER A 283 19.81 -11.26 -3.17
CA SER A 283 20.18 -12.67 -3.00
C SER A 283 19.78 -13.49 -4.22
N ALA A 284 18.69 -13.10 -4.90
CA ALA A 284 18.21 -13.72 -6.12
C ALA A 284 17.51 -12.71 -7.04
N SER A 285 17.44 -13.02 -8.34
CA SER A 285 16.68 -12.23 -9.30
C SER A 285 16.14 -13.12 -10.42
N GLY A 286 15.05 -12.70 -11.03
CA GLY A 286 14.44 -13.38 -12.17
C GLY A 286 13.83 -12.39 -13.16
N ASN A 287 13.29 -12.93 -14.25
CA ASN A 287 12.61 -12.16 -15.29
C ASN A 287 11.10 -12.22 -15.09
N THR A 288 10.39 -11.18 -15.50
CA THR A 288 8.92 -11.13 -15.57
C THR A 288 8.51 -10.54 -16.92
N PHE A 289 7.39 -9.81 -16.97
CA PHE A 289 6.89 -9.11 -18.16
C PHE A 289 7.99 -8.36 -18.91
N VAL A 290 8.19 -8.72 -20.18
CA VAL A 290 9.16 -8.04 -21.07
C VAL A 290 8.87 -6.54 -21.19
N ASP A 291 7.60 -6.16 -21.15
CA ASP A 291 7.15 -4.76 -21.24
C ASP A 291 7.17 -4.01 -19.89
N GLY A 292 7.63 -4.67 -18.83
CA GLY A 292 7.73 -4.10 -17.49
C GLY A 292 6.64 -4.57 -16.52
N GLY A 293 7.06 -4.93 -15.32
CA GLY A 293 6.19 -5.15 -14.17
C GLY A 293 5.82 -3.83 -13.50
N ASN A 294 4.65 -3.81 -12.86
CA ASN A 294 4.05 -2.63 -12.23
C ASN A 294 3.89 -2.79 -10.72
N ARG A 295 3.21 -3.84 -10.26
CA ARG A 295 3.00 -4.13 -8.83
C ARG A 295 3.57 -5.50 -8.50
N ILE A 296 4.11 -5.65 -7.29
CA ILE A 296 4.49 -6.92 -6.69
C ILE A 296 3.83 -7.05 -5.33
N ARG A 297 3.28 -8.24 -5.01
CA ARG A 297 2.66 -8.54 -3.72
C ARG A 297 2.98 -9.99 -3.33
N TRP A 298 3.27 -10.22 -2.05
CA TRP A 298 3.44 -11.55 -1.48
C TRP A 298 2.10 -12.20 -1.18
N CYS A 299 2.00 -13.50 -1.41
CA CYS A 299 0.84 -14.29 -0.99
C CYS A 299 0.89 -14.45 0.55
N PRO A 300 -0.14 -14.03 1.28
CA PRO A 300 -0.15 -14.08 2.75
C PRO A 300 -0.39 -15.47 3.32
N THR A 301 -0.97 -16.39 2.53
CA THR A 301 -1.33 -17.76 2.96
C THR A 301 -0.38 -18.82 2.44
N MET A 302 0.46 -18.51 1.45
CA MET A 302 1.47 -19.41 0.90
C MET A 302 2.77 -18.62 0.68
N ASP A 303 3.66 -18.73 1.66
CA ASP A 303 4.87 -17.89 1.79
C ASP A 303 5.82 -17.99 0.59
N GLU A 304 5.87 -19.14 -0.08
CA GLU A 304 6.74 -19.28 -1.25
C GLU A 304 6.28 -18.52 -2.50
N TYR A 305 5.08 -17.92 -2.52
CA TYR A 305 4.53 -17.32 -3.73
C TYR A 305 4.39 -15.80 -3.64
N PHE A 306 4.70 -15.15 -4.75
CA PHE A 306 4.36 -13.75 -4.98
C PHE A 306 3.80 -13.59 -6.39
N ALA A 307 3.04 -12.52 -6.59
CA ALA A 307 2.49 -12.18 -7.89
C ALA A 307 3.04 -10.84 -8.38
N ILE A 308 3.12 -10.71 -9.69
CA ILE A 308 3.49 -9.48 -10.40
C ILE A 308 2.40 -9.18 -11.43
N SER A 309 2.02 -7.91 -11.56
CA SER A 309 1.16 -7.44 -12.65
C SER A 309 1.91 -6.51 -13.60
N SER A 310 1.36 -6.31 -14.81
CA SER A 310 1.84 -5.30 -15.75
C SER A 310 0.73 -4.29 -16.08
N GLN A 311 1.14 -3.05 -16.36
CA GLN A 311 0.26 -2.01 -16.93
C GLN A 311 0.30 -1.97 -18.46
N SER A 312 1.12 -2.82 -19.10
CA SER A 312 1.18 -2.87 -20.55
C SER A 312 -0.11 -3.49 -21.12
N PRO A 313 -0.82 -2.79 -22.03
CA PRO A 313 -1.99 -3.35 -22.73
C PRO A 313 -1.58 -4.38 -23.78
N SER A 314 -0.29 -4.60 -24.01
CA SER A 314 0.25 -5.47 -25.04
C SER A 314 -0.14 -6.93 -24.88
N LYS A 315 -0.64 -7.40 -23.74
CA LYS A 315 -1.09 -8.80 -23.59
C LYS A 315 -2.47 -8.92 -22.94
N GLY A 316 -3.07 -7.80 -22.54
CA GLY A 316 -4.31 -7.78 -21.75
C GLY A 316 -4.01 -7.64 -20.26
N ALA A 317 -5.03 -7.84 -19.43
CA ALA A 317 -4.90 -7.81 -17.99
C ALA A 317 -4.37 -9.16 -17.50
N ILE A 318 -3.08 -9.21 -17.17
CA ILE A 318 -2.37 -10.46 -16.82
C ILE A 318 -1.65 -10.33 -15.48
N VAL A 319 -1.73 -11.38 -14.66
CA VAL A 319 -0.92 -11.58 -13.44
C VAL A 319 0.03 -12.76 -13.67
N GLU A 320 1.30 -12.59 -13.34
CA GLU A 320 2.29 -13.68 -13.28
C GLU A 320 2.53 -14.06 -11.81
N ILE A 321 2.37 -15.34 -11.49
CA ILE A 321 2.65 -15.91 -10.17
C ILE A 321 4.00 -16.63 -10.22
N HIS A 322 4.87 -16.30 -9.27
CA HIS A 322 6.24 -16.78 -9.16
C HIS A 322 6.43 -17.53 -7.84
N ASP A 323 7.23 -18.59 -7.87
CA ASP A 323 7.72 -19.31 -6.67
C ASP A 323 9.10 -18.77 -6.30
N SER A 324 9.24 -18.21 -5.09
CA SER A 324 10.47 -17.63 -4.55
C SER A 324 11.57 -18.67 -4.36
N ARG A 325 11.28 -19.97 -4.34
CA ARG A 325 12.31 -21.02 -4.30
C ARG A 325 12.93 -21.27 -5.66
N TYR A 326 12.22 -20.93 -6.75
CA TYR A 326 12.55 -21.29 -8.12
C TYR A 326 12.55 -20.07 -9.07
N HIS A 327 13.36 -19.06 -8.77
CA HIS A 327 13.44 -17.79 -9.53
C HIS A 327 13.70 -17.90 -11.04
N GLY A 328 14.20 -19.04 -11.51
CA GLY A 328 14.50 -19.29 -12.92
C GLY A 328 13.40 -20.03 -13.69
N THR A 329 12.33 -20.49 -13.01
CA THR A 329 11.23 -21.18 -13.68
C THR A 329 10.26 -20.21 -14.32
N GLN A 330 9.56 -20.66 -15.35
CA GLN A 330 8.52 -19.85 -15.98
C GLN A 330 7.37 -19.60 -14.99
N PRO A 331 6.89 -18.35 -14.84
CA PRO A 331 5.79 -18.05 -13.94
C PRO A 331 4.49 -18.68 -14.44
N HIS A 332 3.60 -18.98 -13.49
CA HIS A 332 2.23 -19.32 -13.81
C HIS A 332 1.48 -18.04 -14.21
N THR A 333 1.03 -17.97 -15.45
CA THR A 333 0.43 -16.76 -16.03
C THR A 333 -1.08 -16.88 -16.06
N ILE A 334 -1.79 -15.94 -15.43
CA ILE A 334 -3.25 -15.89 -15.40
C ILE A 334 -3.74 -14.71 -16.24
N CYS A 335 -4.54 -15.01 -17.26
CA CYS A 335 -5.17 -13.99 -18.10
C CYS A 335 -6.53 -13.60 -17.52
N VAL A 336 -6.59 -12.44 -16.87
CA VAL A 336 -7.82 -11.95 -16.22
C VAL A 336 -8.80 -11.40 -17.26
N LYS A 337 -8.32 -10.59 -18.21
CA LYS A 337 -9.12 -10.12 -19.36
C LYS A 337 -8.22 -9.94 -20.59
N PRO A 338 -8.72 -10.24 -21.80
CA PRO A 338 -7.95 -10.02 -23.02
C PRO A 338 -7.73 -8.53 -23.30
N ARG A 339 -6.89 -8.21 -24.29
CA ARG A 339 -6.69 -6.83 -24.77
C ARG A 339 -8.04 -6.15 -25.10
N PRO A 340 -8.18 -4.83 -24.88
CA PRO A 340 -7.15 -3.85 -24.47
C PRO A 340 -7.08 -3.62 -22.95
N HIS A 341 -7.62 -4.53 -22.13
CA HIS A 341 -7.71 -4.35 -20.68
C HIS A 341 -6.32 -4.34 -20.02
N ILE A 342 -6.19 -3.61 -18.92
CA ILE A 342 -4.97 -3.54 -18.10
C ILE A 342 -5.35 -3.73 -16.62
N ILE A 343 -4.41 -4.27 -15.84
CA ILE A 343 -4.54 -4.33 -14.39
C ILE A 343 -4.12 -2.98 -13.83
N ARG A 344 -5.02 -2.33 -13.08
CA ARG A 344 -4.73 -1.07 -12.39
C ARG A 344 -4.04 -1.34 -11.06
N ASP A 345 -4.57 -2.29 -10.33
CA ASP A 345 -4.04 -2.72 -9.04
C ASP A 345 -4.51 -4.15 -8.73
N PHE A 346 -3.84 -4.82 -7.80
CA PHE A 346 -4.25 -6.14 -7.33
C PHE A 346 -3.72 -6.39 -5.91
N ASP A 347 -4.39 -7.31 -5.20
CA ASP A 347 -3.91 -7.81 -3.92
C ASP A 347 -4.41 -9.25 -3.67
N PHE A 348 -3.76 -9.94 -2.73
CA PHE A 348 -4.20 -11.25 -2.26
C PHE A 348 -5.24 -11.11 -1.16
N ILE A 349 -6.19 -12.04 -1.12
CA ILE A 349 -7.17 -12.16 -0.05
C ILE A 349 -6.74 -13.28 0.90
N SER A 350 -6.79 -13.03 2.20
CA SER A 350 -6.28 -13.91 3.26
C SER A 350 -7.38 -14.73 3.96
N LEU A 351 -8.40 -15.21 3.24
CA LEU A 351 -9.53 -15.92 3.86
C LEU A 351 -9.07 -17.25 4.52
N PRO A 352 -9.40 -17.51 5.78
CA PRO A 352 -9.06 -18.77 6.45
C PRO A 352 -9.73 -19.98 5.78
N GLY A 353 -8.99 -21.07 5.60
CA GLY A 353 -9.54 -22.36 5.15
C GLY A 353 -9.84 -22.47 3.65
N LEU A 354 -9.61 -21.40 2.88
CA LEU A 354 -9.73 -21.42 1.42
C LEU A 354 -8.36 -21.39 0.75
N SER A 355 -8.31 -21.79 -0.53
CA SER A 355 -7.16 -21.52 -1.39
C SER A 355 -6.97 -20.00 -1.51
N PRO A 356 -5.71 -19.52 -1.62
CA PRO A 356 -5.45 -18.09 -1.76
C PRO A 356 -6.22 -17.54 -2.96
N ARG A 357 -6.89 -16.41 -2.77
CA ARG A 357 -7.58 -15.71 -3.87
C ARG A 357 -6.83 -14.44 -4.21
N ILE A 358 -6.90 -14.04 -5.48
CA ILE A 358 -6.33 -12.77 -5.96
C ILE A 358 -7.50 -11.89 -6.40
N ALA A 359 -7.56 -10.67 -5.87
CA ALA A 359 -8.47 -9.62 -6.31
C ALA A 359 -7.74 -8.69 -7.27
N VAL A 360 -8.31 -8.50 -8.46
CA VAL A 360 -7.69 -7.71 -9.53
C VAL A 360 -8.64 -6.62 -10.00
N ALA A 361 -8.18 -5.36 -9.97
CA ALA A 361 -8.92 -4.22 -10.48
C ALA A 361 -8.67 -4.04 -11.99
N VAL A 362 -9.73 -4.22 -12.80
CA VAL A 362 -9.70 -4.05 -14.25
C VAL A 362 -10.83 -3.14 -14.71
N GLY A 363 -10.49 -1.90 -15.06
CA GLY A 363 -11.47 -0.89 -15.46
C GLY A 363 -12.39 -0.54 -14.30
N ARG A 364 -13.66 -0.96 -14.38
CA ARG A 364 -14.69 -0.72 -13.35
C ARG A 364 -15.01 -1.94 -12.50
N SER A 365 -14.33 -3.07 -12.71
CA SER A 365 -14.66 -4.32 -12.04
C SER A 365 -13.47 -4.80 -11.21
N VAL A 366 -13.76 -5.37 -10.04
CA VAL A 366 -12.86 -6.26 -9.31
C VAL A 366 -13.20 -7.68 -9.71
N ILE A 367 -12.19 -8.44 -10.13
CA ILE A 367 -12.33 -9.86 -10.48
C ILE A 367 -11.53 -10.65 -9.45
N ILE A 368 -12.18 -11.61 -8.81
CA ILE A 368 -11.60 -12.45 -7.77
C ILE A 368 -11.56 -13.90 -8.27
N PHE A 369 -10.43 -14.55 -8.10
CA PHE A 369 -10.24 -15.95 -8.51
C PHE A 369 -9.25 -16.67 -7.58
N PRO A 370 -9.41 -17.99 -7.38
CA PRO A 370 -8.48 -18.79 -6.60
C PRO A 370 -7.15 -18.97 -7.35
N MET A 371 -6.09 -19.11 -6.58
CA MET A 371 -4.78 -19.52 -7.04
C MET A 371 -4.72 -21.05 -7.01
N GLY A 372 -4.53 -21.68 -8.18
CA GLY A 372 -4.31 -23.12 -8.30
C GLY A 372 -5.42 -23.92 -8.98
N GLU A 373 -6.54 -23.30 -9.35
CA GLU A 373 -7.48 -23.93 -10.29
C GLU A 373 -7.02 -23.62 -11.72
N SER A 374 -6.55 -24.65 -12.41
CA SER A 374 -6.38 -24.63 -13.86
C SER A 374 -7.70 -24.21 -14.50
N ASP A 375 -7.67 -23.24 -15.41
CA ASP A 375 -8.85 -22.82 -16.18
C ASP A 375 -9.68 -24.03 -16.64
N PRO A 376 -11.02 -24.04 -16.41
CA PRO A 376 -11.88 -25.07 -16.96
C PRO A 376 -12.09 -24.97 -18.48
N GLU A 377 -11.40 -24.06 -19.18
CA GLU A 377 -11.50 -23.91 -20.63
C GLU A 377 -10.11 -23.67 -21.26
N GLN A 378 -9.40 -24.76 -21.55
CA GLN A 378 -8.53 -24.87 -22.73
C GLN A 378 -9.25 -25.65 -23.82
#